data_AF-A0A2M8NGA9-F1
#
_entry.id   AF-A0A2M8NGA9-F1
#
_cell.length_a   1.000
_cell.length_b   1.000
_cell.length_c   1.000
_cell.angle_alpha   90.00
_cell.angle_beta   90.00
_cell.angle_gamma   90.00
#
_symmetry.space_group_name_H-M   'P 1'
#
loop_
_entity.id
_entity.type
_entity.pdbx_description
1 polymer ?
#
loop_
_entity_poly.entity_id
_entity_poly.type
_entity_poly.pdbx_seq_one_letter_code
_entity_poly.pdbx_strand_id
1 'polypeptide(L)' 'LAEIRSLAVHPDYQGLGIGRMLVEACVERARERGVFEVMAITASEGFFKSCGFDFTLPGEKKALFIQTRDRL' A
#
# COMPACT_ATOMS: atom_id res chain seq x y z
N LEU A 1 13.26 -6.04 -2.38
CA LEU A 1 11.98 -5.33 -2.47
C LEU A 1 10.84 -6.33 -2.35
N ALA A 2 9.88 -6.09 -1.46
CA ALA A 2 8.61 -6.83 -1.39
C ALA A 2 7.42 -5.87 -1.61
N GLU A 3 6.28 -6.38 -2.05
CA GLU A 3 5.09 -5.58 -2.32
C GLU A 3 3.90 -6.07 -1.48
N ILE A 4 3.21 -5.14 -0.80
CA ILE A 4 1.85 -5.38 -0.29
C ILE A 4 0.89 -5.22 -1.47
N ARG A 5 0.62 -6.32 -2.18
CA ARG A 5 -0.21 -6.29 -3.40
C ARG A 5 -1.69 -6.02 -3.13
N SER A 6 -2.23 -6.58 -2.06
CA SER A 6 -3.64 -6.44 -1.71
C SER A 6 -3.82 -6.56 -0.20
N LEU A 7 -4.62 -5.66 0.36
CA LEU A 7 -4.97 -5.61 1.78
C LEU A 7 -6.37 -5.05 1.89
N ALA A 8 -7.23 -5.72 2.66
CA ALA A 8 -8.61 -5.31 2.86
C ALA A 8 -9.03 -5.53 4.30
N VAL A 9 -9.91 -4.66 4.78
CA VAL A 9 -10.61 -4.79 6.06
C VAL A 9 -12.10 -4.70 5.75
N HIS A 10 -12.87 -5.68 6.24
CA HIS A 10 -14.31 -5.69 6.09
C HIS A 10 -14.91 -4.37 6.63
N PRO A 11 -15.90 -3.75 5.95
CA PRO A 11 -16.43 -2.43 6.32
C PRO A 11 -16.76 -2.27 7.81
N ASP A 12 -17.45 -3.25 8.40
CA ASP A 12 -17.85 -3.26 9.81
C ASP A 12 -16.69 -3.24 10.82
N TYR A 13 -15.47 -3.48 10.36
CA TYR A 13 -14.26 -3.54 11.17
C TYR A 13 -13.24 -2.44 10.83
N GLN A 14 -13.62 -1.50 9.95
CA GLN A 14 -12.80 -0.34 9.63
C GLN A 14 -12.81 0.67 10.79
N GLY A 15 -11.78 1.52 10.87
CA GLY A 15 -11.62 2.48 11.98
C GLY A 15 -11.11 1.88 13.29
N LEU A 16 -11.03 0.54 13.40
CA LEU A 16 -10.56 -0.16 14.60
C LEU A 16 -9.03 -0.41 14.64
N GLY A 17 -8.28 0.19 13.72
CA GLY A 17 -6.82 0.00 13.62
C GLY A 17 -6.36 -1.30 12.96
N ILE A 18 -7.27 -2.21 12.56
CA ILE A 18 -6.94 -3.51 11.96
C ILE A 18 -6.09 -3.37 10.69
N GLY A 19 -6.39 -2.38 9.84
CA GLY A 19 -5.61 -2.14 8.63
C GLY A 19 -4.13 -1.86 8.94
N ARG A 20 -3.87 -1.07 9.99
CA ARG A 20 -2.51 -0.80 10.47
C ARG A 20 -1.84 -2.08 10.97
N MET A 21 -2.54 -2.89 11.77
CA MET A 21 -2.02 -4.16 12.27
C MET A 21 -1.63 -5.11 11.14
N LEU A 22 -2.44 -5.16 10.06
CA LEU A 22 -2.12 -5.96 8.88
C LEU A 22 -0.85 -5.45 8.17
N VAL A 23 -0.72 -4.14 7.99
CA VAL A 23 0.47 -3.52 7.38
C VAL A 23 1.72 -3.82 8.22
N GLU A 24 1.64 -3.63 9.54
CA GLU A 24 2.74 -3.90 10.47
C GLU A 24 3.17 -5.37 10.41
N ALA A 25 2.23 -6.31 10.35
CA ALA A 25 2.54 -7.73 10.21
C ALA A 25 3.26 -8.05 8.88
N CYS A 26 2.88 -7.39 7.78
CA CYS A 26 3.57 -7.51 6.50
C CYS A 26 5.01 -6.97 6.57
N VAL A 27 5.19 -5.80 7.19
CA VAL A 27 6.51 -5.18 7.34
C VAL A 27 7.41 -6.03 8.23
N GLU A 28 6.89 -6.56 9.34
CA GLU A 28 7.66 -7.42 10.23
C GLU A 28 8.09 -8.71 9.53
N ARG A 29 7.19 -9.34 8.77
CA ARG A 29 7.52 -10.50 7.93
C ARG A 29 8.59 -10.19 6.88
N ALA A 30 8.61 -8.97 6.34
CA ALA A 30 9.65 -8.53 5.41
C ALA A 30 11.00 -8.38 6.13
N ARG A 31 11.02 -7.80 7.34
CA ARG A 31 12.21 -7.68 8.19
C ARG A 31 12.79 -9.04 8.56
N GLU A 32 11.96 -9.98 9.02
CA GLU A 32 12.35 -11.37 9.33
C GLU A 32 13.05 -12.07 8.17
N ARG A 33 12.71 -11.69 6.93
CA ARG A 33 13.26 -12.26 5.69
C ARG A 33 14.45 -11.47 5.13
N GLY A 34 14.92 -10.43 5.82
CA GLY A 34 16.01 -9.58 5.34
C GLY A 34 15.65 -8.76 4.10
N VAL A 35 14.36 -8.45 3.89
CA VAL A 35 13.93 -7.60 2.78
C VAL A 35 14.23 -6.14 3.12
N PHE A 36 14.99 -5.48 2.25
CA PHE A 36 15.41 -4.09 2.44
C PHE A 36 14.26 -3.07 2.42
N GLU A 37 13.29 -3.24 1.51
CA GLU A 37 12.19 -2.28 1.28
C GLU A 37 10.87 -2.99 1.03
N VAL A 38 9.79 -2.38 1.53
CA VAL A 38 8.40 -2.77 1.28
C VAL A 38 7.70 -1.63 0.53
N MET A 39 7.05 -1.98 -0.58
CA MET A 39 6.30 -1.06 -1.44
C MET A 39 4.80 -1.37 -1.37
N ALA A 40 3.97 -0.35 -1.61
CA ALA A 40 2.56 -0.50 -1.90
C ALA A 40 2.15 0.48 -3.01
N ILE A 41 1.38 -0.01 -3.99
CA ILE A 41 0.70 0.83 -4.99
C ILE A 41 -0.74 1.01 -4.52
N THR A 42 -1.15 2.25 -4.26
CA THR A 42 -2.41 2.50 -3.54
C THR A 42 -3.11 3.78 -3.97
N ALA A 43 -4.45 3.75 -3.95
CA ALA A 43 -5.28 4.97 -4.02
C ALA A 43 -5.56 5.55 -2.61
N SER A 44 -5.20 4.82 -1.56
CA SER A 44 -5.41 5.19 -0.16
C SER A 44 -4.14 5.79 0.45
N GLU A 45 -3.58 6.83 -0.17
CA GLU A 45 -2.29 7.42 0.23
C GLU A 45 -2.22 7.80 1.71
N GLY A 46 -3.24 8.48 2.23
CA GLY A 46 -3.26 8.93 3.63
C GLY A 46 -3.15 7.78 4.64
N PHE A 47 -3.74 6.63 4.33
CA PHE A 47 -3.65 5.44 5.17
C PHE A 47 -2.22 4.89 5.22
N PHE A 48 -1.58 4.69 4.06
CA PHE A 48 -0.21 4.16 4.01
C PHE A 48 0.82 5.14 4.59
N LYS A 49 0.66 6.46 4.36
CA LYS A 49 1.47 7.48 5.05
C LYS A 49 1.36 7.39 6.56
N SER A 50 0.16 7.18 7.09
CA SER A 50 -0.04 6.99 8.53
C SER A 50 0.65 5.73 9.08
N CYS A 51 0.96 4.76 8.22
CA CYS A 51 1.70 3.54 8.55
C CYS A 51 3.23 3.69 8.37
N GLY A 52 3.73 4.89 8.06
CA GLY A 52 5.16 5.17 7.90
C GLY A 52 5.72 4.94 6.50
N PHE A 53 4.86 4.72 5.50
CA PHE A 53 5.29 4.75 4.09
C PHE A 53 5.53 6.20 3.68
N ASP A 54 6.60 6.43 2.93
CA ASP A 54 6.89 7.73 2.32
C ASP A 54 6.94 7.61 0.79
N PHE A 55 6.87 8.75 0.10
CA PHE A 55 6.98 8.80 -1.34
C PHE A 55 8.43 8.63 -1.78
N THR A 56 8.75 7.50 -2.41
CA THR A 56 10.00 7.40 -3.15
C THR A 56 9.84 6.59 -4.42
N LEU A 57 9.73 7.32 -5.53
CA LEU A 57 10.23 6.91 -6.83
C LEU A 57 10.91 8.13 -7.49
N PRO A 58 12.06 8.61 -6.96
CA PRO A 58 12.84 9.62 -7.66
C PRO A 58 13.28 9.06 -9.03
N GLY A 59 12.71 9.59 -10.11
CA GLY A 59 13.07 9.23 -11.49
C GLY A 59 12.29 8.09 -12.17
N GLU A 60 11.19 7.58 -11.60
CA GLU A 60 10.52 6.37 -12.11
C GLU A 60 9.10 6.58 -12.70
N LYS A 61 8.67 5.56 -13.46
CA LYS A 61 7.58 5.56 -14.45
C LYS A 61 6.21 5.99 -13.90
N LYS A 62 5.47 6.76 -14.71
CA LYS A 62 4.09 7.20 -14.43
C LYS A 62 3.09 6.12 -14.84
N ALA A 63 2.06 5.89 -14.03
CA ALA A 63 0.88 5.17 -14.48
C ALA A 63 0.15 6.05 -15.52
N LEU A 64 0.13 5.61 -16.77
CA LEU A 64 -0.57 6.25 -17.87
C LEU A 64 -1.85 5.47 -18.16
N PHE A 65 -2.95 6.19 -18.35
CA PHE A 65 -4.25 5.59 -18.61
C PHE A 65 -4.81 6.19 -19.91
N ILE A 66 -5.44 5.34 -20.72
CA ILE A 66 -6.32 5.78 -21.81
C ILE A 66 -7.73 5.29 -21.49
N GLN A 67 -8.70 6.21 -21.54
CA GLN A 67 -10.11 5.84 -21.39
C GLN A 67 -10.57 5.20 -22.70
N THR A 68 -10.99 3.93 -22.64
CA THR A 68 -11.49 3.21 -23.82
C THR A 68 -13.02 3.26 -23.95
N ARG A 69 -13.70 3.95 -23.01
CA ARG A 69 -15.15 4.11 -22.95
C ARG A 69 -15.50 5.46 -22.29
N ASP A 70 -16.66 6.01 -22.62
CA ASP A 70 -17.17 7.22 -21.98
C ASP A 70 -17.48 6.98 -20.49
N ARG A 71 -17.22 8.01 -19.67
CA ARG A 71 -17.55 7.98 -18.24
C ARG A 71 -19.06 8.15 -18.12
N LEU A 72 -19.75 7.13 -17.61
CA LEU A 72 -21.16 7.23 -17.20
C LEU A 72 -21.34 8.34 -16.16
#